data_AF-A0A2D7IQ20-F1
#
_entry.id   AF-A0A2D7IQ20-F1
#
_cell.length_a   1.000
_cell.length_b   1.000
_cell.length_c   1.000
_cell.angle_alpha   90.00
_cell.angle_beta   90.00
_cell.angle_gamma   90.00
#
_symmetry.space_group_name_H-M   'P 1'
#
loop_
_entity.id
_entity.type
_entity.pdbx_description
1 polymer ?
#
loop_
_entity_poly.entity_id
_entity_poly.type
_entity_poly.pdbx_seq_one_letter_code
_entity_poly.pdbx_strand_id
1 'polypeptide(L)'
;MVDNKNDKEDQLLIQIITMFTQQSWISMGKLKNPVTDKTETKLDEASFYIEVIEMMKNKMEGNLNSELSSYIETSLNNLKINYLEESKKTTVKESSNELKNENNSKEKNEKEDINENK
;
A
#
# COMPACT_ATOMS: atom_id res chain seq x y z
N MET A 1 -36.58 -23.44 4.77
CA MET A 1 -35.25 -24.08 4.83
C MET A 1 -34.27 -22.96 4.57
N VAL A 2 -33.44 -22.60 5.55
CA VAL A 2 -32.57 -21.41 5.48
C VAL A 2 -31.31 -21.78 4.70
N ASP A 3 -30.98 -20.99 3.68
CA ASP A 3 -29.86 -21.19 2.75
C ASP A 3 -28.49 -21.02 3.42
N ASN A 4 -28.11 -21.99 4.25
CA ASN A 4 -26.86 -22.08 5.01
C ASN A 4 -25.57 -22.06 4.12
N LYS A 5 -25.73 -22.18 2.79
CA LYS A 5 -24.63 -22.15 1.84
C LYS A 5 -24.20 -20.72 1.49
N ASN A 6 -25.16 -19.82 1.30
CA ASN A 6 -24.86 -18.42 0.96
C ASN A 6 -24.19 -17.70 2.13
N ASP A 7 -24.62 -17.97 3.37
CA ASP A 7 -24.00 -17.40 4.57
C ASP A 7 -22.51 -17.79 4.69
N LYS A 8 -22.16 -19.03 4.34
CA LYS A 8 -20.77 -19.49 4.36
C LYS A 8 -19.93 -18.84 3.25
N GLU A 9 -20.49 -18.73 2.04
CA GLU A 9 -19.82 -18.08 0.91
C GLU A 9 -19.58 -16.59 1.18
N ASP A 10 -20.57 -15.91 1.78
CA ASP A 10 -20.45 -14.51 2.21
C ASP A 10 -19.39 -14.33 3.30
N GLN A 11 -19.33 -15.21 4.31
CA GLN A 11 -18.28 -15.20 5.33
C GLN A 11 -16.89 -15.41 4.72
N LEU A 12 -16.75 -16.35 3.77
CA LEU A 12 -15.49 -16.59 3.07
C LEU A 12 -15.07 -15.37 2.26
N LEU A 13 -16.01 -14.70 1.59
CA LEU A 13 -15.72 -13.46 0.87
C LEU A 13 -15.27 -12.36 1.83
N ILE A 14 -15.96 -12.14 2.95
CA ILE A 14 -15.54 -11.17 3.98
C ILE A 14 -14.11 -11.48 4.45
N GLN A 15 -13.79 -12.75 4.69
CA GLN A 15 -12.45 -13.15 5.15
C GLN A 15 -11.37 -12.85 4.09
N ILE A 16 -11.65 -13.12 2.81
CA ILE A 16 -10.74 -12.82 1.70
C ILE A 16 -10.51 -11.31 1.57
N ILE A 17 -11.58 -10.51 1.59
CA ILE A 17 -11.50 -9.05 1.53
C ILE A 17 -10.74 -8.49 2.75
N THR A 18 -10.98 -9.05 3.94
CA THR A 18 -10.25 -8.69 5.17
C THR A 18 -8.76 -9.01 5.03
N MET A 19 -8.40 -10.15 4.45
CA MET A 19 -7.01 -10.55 4.24
C MET A 19 -6.30 -9.58 3.29
N PHE A 20 -6.87 -9.29 2.13
CA PHE A 20 -6.28 -8.34 1.18
C PHE A 20 -6.22 -6.92 1.75
N THR A 21 -7.23 -6.51 2.52
CA THR A 21 -7.22 -5.23 3.23
C THR A 21 -6.04 -5.14 4.21
N GLN A 22 -5.78 -6.20 4.99
CA GLN A 22 -4.61 -6.26 5.87
C GLN A 22 -3.29 -6.21 5.10
N GLN A 23 -3.19 -6.93 3.97
CA GLN A 23 -2.00 -6.87 3.12
C GLN A 23 -1.77 -5.45 2.58
N SER A 24 -2.83 -4.74 2.14
CA SER A 24 -2.73 -3.34 1.76
C SER A 24 -2.24 -2.46 2.91
N TRP A 25 -2.71 -2.66 4.13
CA TRP A 25 -2.24 -1.90 5.29
C TRP A 25 -0.77 -2.16 5.64
N ILE A 26 -0.31 -3.41 5.52
CA ILE A 26 1.09 -3.78 5.69
C ILE A 26 1.94 -3.14 4.59
N SER A 27 1.54 -3.26 3.32
CA SER A 27 2.27 -2.68 2.18
C SER A 27 2.23 -1.15 2.18
N MET A 28 1.24 -0.51 2.78
CA MET A 28 1.27 0.95 3.05
C MET A 28 2.23 1.34 4.18
N GLY A 29 2.83 0.38 4.89
CA GLY A 29 3.66 0.63 6.07
C GLY A 29 2.85 1.13 7.27
N LYS A 30 1.53 0.92 7.29
CA LYS A 30 0.67 1.28 8.44
C LYS A 30 0.56 0.16 9.46
N LEU A 31 0.83 -1.08 9.05
CA LEU A 31 0.97 -2.23 9.95
C LEU A 31 2.35 -2.86 9.81
N LYS A 32 2.83 -3.42 10.90
CA LYS A 32 4.05 -4.22 10.93
C LYS A 32 3.82 -5.51 10.17
N ASN A 33 4.76 -5.89 9.30
CA ASN A 33 4.72 -7.19 8.67
C ASN A 33 4.99 -8.28 9.72
N PRO A 34 4.07 -9.24 9.94
CA PRO A 34 4.22 -10.25 10.99
C PRO A 34 5.30 -11.29 10.71
N VAL A 35 5.79 -11.39 9.47
CA VAL A 35 6.84 -12.34 9.05
C VAL A 35 8.22 -11.69 9.16
N THR A 36 8.37 -10.48 8.62
CA THR A 36 9.69 -9.82 8.59
C THR A 36 9.96 -8.97 9.82
N ASP A 37 8.94 -8.71 10.64
CA ASP A 37 8.98 -7.83 11.81
C ASP A 37 9.34 -6.37 11.46
N LYS A 38 9.09 -5.95 10.22
CA LYS A 38 9.40 -4.61 9.72
C LYS A 38 8.15 -3.83 9.32
N THR A 39 8.26 -2.51 9.42
CA THR A 39 7.29 -1.57 8.85
C THR A 39 7.94 -0.92 7.63
N GLU A 40 7.51 -1.36 6.45
CA GLU A 40 8.05 -0.91 5.16
C GLU A 40 6.91 -0.43 4.28
N THR A 41 7.11 0.67 3.58
CA THR A 41 6.13 1.20 2.61
C THR A 41 6.51 0.73 1.22
N LYS A 42 5.60 -0.01 0.59
CA LYS A 42 5.68 -0.56 -0.76
C LYS A 42 4.36 -0.27 -1.49
N LEU A 43 4.25 0.95 -2.03
CA LEU A 43 3.02 1.45 -2.62
C LEU A 43 2.54 0.61 -3.82
N ASP A 44 3.45 0.09 -4.64
CA ASP A 44 3.07 -0.78 -5.77
C ASP A 44 2.33 -2.05 -5.29
N GLU A 45 2.81 -2.67 -4.21
CA GLU A 45 2.12 -3.83 -3.60
C GLU A 45 0.75 -3.41 -3.02
N ALA A 46 0.67 -2.23 -2.39
CA ALA A 46 -0.59 -1.72 -1.86
C ALA A 46 -1.62 -1.45 -2.97
N SER A 47 -1.20 -0.88 -4.11
CA SER A 47 -2.08 -0.65 -5.26
C SER A 47 -2.61 -1.98 -5.80
N PHE A 48 -1.73 -2.96 -5.97
CA PHE A 48 -2.11 -4.30 -6.44
C PHE A 48 -3.23 -4.91 -5.57
N TYR A 49 -3.12 -4.88 -4.24
CA TYR A 49 -4.16 -5.43 -3.37
C TYR A 49 -5.48 -4.63 -3.44
N ILE A 50 -5.42 -3.31 -3.59
CA ILE A 50 -6.62 -2.47 -3.81
C ILE A 50 -7.30 -2.86 -5.13
N GLU A 51 -6.52 -3.05 -6.20
CA GLU A 51 -7.02 -3.47 -7.51
C GLU A 51 -7.66 -4.86 -7.47
N VAL A 52 -7.08 -5.80 -6.71
CA VAL A 52 -7.68 -7.13 -6.50
C VAL A 52 -9.05 -7.02 -5.83
N ILE A 53 -9.18 -6.21 -4.78
CA ILE A 53 -10.47 -6.00 -4.09
C ILE A 53 -11.48 -5.32 -5.03
N GLU A 54 -11.06 -4.33 -5.81
CA GLU A 54 -11.91 -3.64 -6.79
C GLU A 54 -12.35 -4.57 -7.92
N MET A 55 -11.45 -5.40 -8.42
CA MET A 55 -11.76 -6.45 -9.39
C MET A 55 -12.80 -7.43 -8.82
N MET A 56 -12.65 -7.87 -7.57
CA MET A 56 -13.63 -8.75 -6.92
C MET A 56 -15.00 -8.10 -6.86
N LYS A 57 -15.08 -6.84 -6.41
CA LYS A 57 -16.34 -6.06 -6.40
C LYS A 57 -17.01 -6.08 -7.78
N ASN A 58 -16.26 -5.74 -8.83
CA ASN A 58 -16.79 -5.61 -10.18
C ASN A 58 -17.19 -6.98 -10.77
N LYS A 59 -16.42 -8.04 -10.51
CA LYS A 59 -16.71 -9.39 -11.03
C LYS A 59 -17.84 -10.09 -10.29
N MET A 60 -18.14 -9.67 -9.07
CA MET A 60 -19.21 -10.23 -8.23
C MET A 60 -20.48 -9.38 -8.24
N GLU A 61 -20.53 -8.31 -9.05
CA GLU A 61 -21.71 -7.47 -9.21
C GLU A 61 -22.95 -8.32 -9.55
N GLY A 62 -24.08 -8.03 -8.90
CA GLY A 62 -25.32 -8.81 -9.01
C GLY A 62 -25.39 -10.04 -8.10
N ASN A 63 -24.27 -10.51 -7.54
CA ASN A 63 -24.23 -11.61 -6.57
C ASN A 63 -24.00 -11.12 -5.12
N LEU A 64 -23.70 -9.84 -4.92
CA LEU A 64 -23.49 -9.25 -3.60
C LEU A 64 -24.82 -8.81 -3.00
N ASN A 65 -25.06 -9.20 -1.74
CA ASN A 65 -26.11 -8.58 -0.94
C ASN A 65 -25.70 -7.16 -0.49
N SER A 66 -26.66 -6.38 0.02
CA SER A 66 -26.44 -4.97 0.39
C SER A 66 -25.35 -4.78 1.47
N GLU A 67 -25.32 -5.66 2.47
CA GLU A 67 -24.35 -5.60 3.56
C GLU A 67 -22.93 -5.86 3.03
N LEU A 68 -22.78 -6.90 2.23
CA LEU A 68 -21.51 -7.31 1.65
C LEU A 68 -20.98 -6.28 0.65
N SER A 69 -21.84 -5.70 -0.18
CA SER A 69 -21.49 -4.60 -1.08
C SER A 69 -20.99 -3.39 -0.28
N SER A 70 -21.71 -3.01 0.77
CA SER A 70 -21.33 -1.88 1.64
C SER A 70 -20.00 -2.13 2.35
N TYR A 71 -19.76 -3.37 2.82
CA TYR A 71 -18.50 -3.77 3.44
C TYR A 71 -17.31 -3.63 2.48
N ILE A 72 -17.44 -4.12 1.25
CA ILE A 72 -16.40 -4.03 0.21
C ILE A 72 -16.14 -2.57 -0.17
N GLU A 73 -17.20 -1.77 -0.38
CA GLU A 73 -17.08 -0.35 -0.73
C GLU A 73 -16.41 0.47 0.36
N THR A 74 -16.81 0.26 1.62
CA THR A 74 -16.20 0.94 2.76
C THR A 74 -14.71 0.59 2.89
N SER A 75 -14.38 -0.70 2.71
CA SER A 75 -12.99 -1.16 2.73
C SER A 75 -12.16 -0.50 1.61
N LEU A 76 -12.67 -0.49 0.38
CA LEU A 76 -12.02 0.16 -0.77
C LEU A 76 -11.83 1.65 -0.55
N ASN A 77 -12.86 2.36 -0.10
CA ASN A 77 -12.79 3.80 0.11
C ASN A 77 -11.73 4.16 1.15
N ASN A 78 -11.72 3.43 2.28
CA ASN A 78 -10.72 3.63 3.32
C ASN A 78 -9.30 3.37 2.80
N LEU A 79 -9.10 2.29 2.05
CA LEU A 79 -7.80 1.96 1.46
C LEU A 79 -7.36 3.01 0.45
N LYS A 80 -8.23 3.46 -0.46
CA LYS A 80 -7.92 4.46 -1.49
C LYS A 80 -7.53 5.81 -0.87
N ILE A 81 -8.28 6.29 0.13
CA ILE A 81 -7.95 7.53 0.85
C ILE A 81 -6.56 7.41 1.49
N ASN A 82 -6.32 6.33 2.21
CA ASN A 82 -5.06 6.11 2.91
C ASN A 82 -3.88 5.93 1.94
N TYR A 83 -4.09 5.23 0.83
CA TYR A 83 -3.10 5.07 -0.22
C TYR A 83 -2.68 6.42 -0.81
N LEU A 84 -3.64 7.29 -1.11
CA LEU A 84 -3.36 8.64 -1.62
C LEU A 84 -2.55 9.48 -0.62
N GLU A 85 -2.85 9.37 0.67
CA GLU A 85 -2.09 10.04 1.72
C GLU A 85 -0.64 9.54 1.79
N GLU A 86 -0.42 8.22 1.80
CA GLU A 86 0.93 7.64 1.88
C GLU A 86 1.72 7.87 0.58
N SER A 87 1.05 7.87 -0.57
CA SER A 87 1.66 8.20 -1.87
C SER A 87 2.23 9.62 -1.88
N LYS A 88 1.48 10.59 -1.35
CA LYS A 88 1.96 11.97 -1.21
C LYS A 88 3.14 12.11 -0.25
N LYS A 89 3.22 11.29 0.80
CA LYS A 89 4.37 11.32 1.74
C LYS A 89 5.64 10.76 1.11
N THR A 90 5.50 9.75 0.25
CA THR A 90 6.65 9.09 -0.40
C THR A 90 7.28 10.01 -1.44
N THR A 91 6.47 10.67 -2.28
CA THR A 91 6.99 11.65 -3.26
C THR A 91 7.75 12.80 -2.59
N VAL A 92 7.28 13.29 -1.44
CA VAL A 92 7.99 14.33 -0.67
C VAL A 92 9.32 13.83 -0.10
N LYS A 93 9.39 12.58 0.37
CA LYS A 93 10.63 11.97 0.88
C LYS A 93 11.67 11.76 -0.21
N GLU A 94 11.24 11.34 -1.40
CA GLU A 94 12.12 11.11 -2.56
C GLU A 94 12.72 12.43 -3.06
N SER A 95 11.91 13.46 -3.29
CA SER A 95 12.40 14.79 -3.70
C SER A 95 13.31 15.45 -2.66
N SER A 96 13.09 15.17 -1.36
CA SER A 96 13.95 15.70 -0.28
C SER A 96 15.32 14.99 -0.20
N ASN A 97 15.40 13.72 -0.63
CA ASN A 97 16.64 12.96 -0.66
C ASN A 97 17.48 13.27 -1.91
N GLU A 98 16.85 13.58 -3.05
CA GLU A 98 17.56 14.03 -4.25
C GLU A 98 18.29 15.37 -4.02
N LEU A 99 17.65 16.34 -3.34
CA LEU A 99 18.27 17.63 -3.00
C LEU A 99 19.48 17.54 -2.03
N LYS A 100 19.58 16.45 -1.26
CA LYS A 100 20.73 16.22 -0.36
C LYS A 100 21.90 15.54 -1.05
N ASN A 101 21.67 14.74 -2.09
CA ASN A 101 22.73 14.05 -2.82
C ASN A 101 23.46 14.95 -3.84
N GLU A 102 22.81 15.97 -4.39
CA GLU A 102 23.50 16.94 -5.26
C GLU A 102 24.49 17.86 -4.49
N ASN A 103 24.21 18.17 -3.22
CA ASN A 103 25.09 19.04 -2.42
C ASN A 103 26.36 18.33 -1.94
N ASN A 104 26.35 16.99 -1.81
CA ASN A 104 27.53 16.23 -1.37
C ASN A 104 28.52 15.92 -2.52
N SER A 105 28.14 16.21 -3.76
CA SER A 105 28.96 15.92 -4.95
C SER A 105 29.84 17.11 -5.38
N LYS A 106 29.63 18.32 -4.82
CA LYS A 106 30.42 19.52 -5.14
C LYS A 106 31.57 19.82 -4.17
N GLU A 107 31.58 19.28 -2.96
CA GLU A 107 32.66 19.55 -1.98
C GLU A 107 33.89 18.62 -2.11
N LYS A 108 33.86 17.60 -2.97
CA LYS A 108 34.98 16.65 -3.12
C LYS A 108 36.02 17.00 -4.19
N ASN A 109 35.76 17.98 -5.07
CA ASN A 109 36.65 18.31 -6.20
C ASN A 109 37.63 19.48 -5.95
N GLU A 110 37.66 20.10 -4.76
CA GLU A 110 38.60 21.21 -4.47
C GLU A 110 39.77 20.86 -3.54
N LYS A 111 39.92 19.59 -3.11
CA LYS A 111 41.00 19.19 -2.17
C LYS A 111 42.08 18.28 -2.74
N GLU A 112 42.07 17.95 -4.03
CA GLU A 112 43.12 17.11 -4.64
C GLU A 112 44.29 17.90 -5.26
N ASP A 113 44.19 19.22 -5.47
CA ASP A 113 45.24 20.00 -6.15
C ASP A 113 46.37 20.57 -5.25
N ILE A 114 46.44 20.28 -3.95
CA ILE A 114 47.45 20.90 -3.06
C ILE A 114 48.66 19.99 -2.73
N ASN A 115 48.65 18.70 -3.06
CA ASN A 115 49.64 17.76 -2.49
C ASN A 115 50.64 17.09 -3.44
N GLU A 116 50.90 17.64 -4.63
CA GLU A 116 52.06 17.24 -5.45
C GLU A 116 52.91 18.47 -5.85
N ASN A 117 53.62 19.04 -4.88
CA ASN A 117 54.88 19.72 -5.16
C ASN A 117 55.69 19.86 -3.85
N LYS A 118 56.45 18.81 -3.52
CA LYS A 118 57.59 18.92 -2.62
C LYS A 118 58.72 18.02 -3.07
#